data_AF-A0A373MWH0-F1
#
_entry.id   AF-A0A373MWH0-F1
#
_cell.length_a   1.000
_cell.length_b   1.000
_cell.length_c   1.000
_cell.angle_alpha   90.00
_cell.angle_beta   90.00
_cell.angle_gamma   90.00
#
_symmetry.space_group_name_H-M   'P 1'
#
loop_
_entity.id
_entity.type
_entity.pdbx_description
1 polymer ?
#
loop_
_entity_poly.entity_id
_entity_poly.type
_entity_poly.pdbx_seq_one_letter_code
_entity_poly.pdbx_strand_id
1 'polypeptide(L)'
;DCACYMLHKCWTGAYCRYFREAVLPLNPELQAALTTEGISPELRACAVCGKAFLPEGRQAYCSDACKAEENRRKSRERMRKMREKRPGGCYDLPLPKA
;
A
#
# COMPACT_ATOMS: atom_id res chain seq x y z
N ASP A 1 34.67 21.38 10.40
CA ASP A 1 34.07 21.43 9.05
C ASP A 1 35.00 22.06 8.03
N CYS A 2 35.28 21.36 6.94
CA CYS A 2 35.64 21.93 5.62
C CYS A 2 35.66 20.74 4.64
N ALA A 3 34.56 20.28 4.06
CA ALA A 3 33.57 21.00 3.26
C ALA A 3 34.17 21.57 1.98
N CYS A 4 33.93 20.90 0.86
CA CYS A 4 33.84 21.51 -0.47
C CYS A 4 35.14 21.59 -1.32
N TYR A 5 35.33 22.57 -2.23
CA TYR A 5 36.31 22.63 -3.36
C TYR A 5 36.30 21.44 -4.37
N MET A 6 35.77 21.62 -5.61
CA MET A 6 35.29 20.59 -6.60
C MET A 6 33.81 20.19 -6.56
N LEU A 7 33.31 19.43 -5.57
CA LEU A 7 33.50 19.70 -4.14
C LEU A 7 33.90 18.45 -3.33
N HIS A 8 35.20 18.14 -3.28
CA HIS A 8 35.86 17.07 -2.51
C HIS A 8 35.49 17.10 -1.01
N LYS A 9 34.68 16.15 -0.53
CA LYS A 9 34.18 16.14 0.87
C LYS A 9 34.52 14.88 1.64
N CYS A 10 34.54 15.01 2.97
CA CYS A 10 34.45 13.90 3.92
C CYS A 10 33.01 13.46 4.25
N TRP A 11 31.97 14.31 4.12
CA TRP A 11 30.62 14.00 3.57
C TRP A 11 29.72 15.26 3.57
N THR A 12 28.65 15.29 2.75
CA THR A 12 27.44 16.12 3.03
C THR A 12 26.25 15.66 2.19
N GLY A 13 25.31 14.90 2.78
CA GLY A 13 24.00 14.54 2.18
C GLY A 13 24.04 13.88 0.79
N ALA A 14 22.88 13.86 0.11
CA ALA A 14 22.75 13.43 -1.28
C ALA A 14 23.30 14.48 -2.28
N TYR A 15 23.37 15.75 -1.88
CA TYR A 15 23.78 16.87 -2.73
C TYR A 15 24.85 17.74 -2.08
N CYS A 16 25.83 18.18 -2.86
CA CYS A 16 26.89 19.06 -2.36
C CYS A 16 26.35 20.48 -2.04
N ARG A 17 27.11 21.26 -1.26
CA ARG A 17 26.63 22.53 -0.69
C ARG A 17 26.46 23.60 -1.78
N TYR A 18 27.49 23.77 -2.60
CA TYR A 18 27.47 24.63 -3.79
C TYR A 18 26.36 24.27 -4.78
N PHE A 19 26.06 22.99 -5.00
CA PHE A 19 24.94 22.61 -5.86
C PHE A 19 23.62 23.17 -5.32
N ARG A 20 23.37 22.99 -4.01
CA ARG A 20 22.18 23.54 -3.34
C ARG A 20 22.13 25.07 -3.30
N GLU A 21 23.27 25.74 -3.10
CA GLU A 21 23.33 27.20 -2.86
C GLU A 21 23.57 28.04 -4.12
N ALA A 22 24.21 27.49 -5.16
CA ALA A 22 24.62 28.22 -6.36
C ALA A 22 24.04 27.65 -7.67
N VAL A 23 23.72 26.35 -7.75
CA VAL A 23 23.20 25.73 -8.98
C VAL A 23 21.67 25.67 -8.97
N LEU A 24 21.05 25.24 -7.87
CA LEU A 24 19.58 25.16 -7.78
C LEU A 24 18.87 26.52 -7.97
N PRO A 25 19.32 27.65 -7.37
CA PRO A 25 18.63 28.94 -7.57
C PRO A 25 18.69 29.48 -9.00
N LEU A 26 19.66 29.03 -9.82
CA LEU A 26 19.77 29.39 -11.24
C LEU A 26 18.78 28.61 -12.13
N ASN A 27 18.24 27.50 -11.64
CA ASN A 27 17.27 26.69 -12.36
C ASN A 27 16.12 26.25 -11.43
N PRO A 28 15.07 27.08 -11.29
CA PRO A 28 13.92 26.78 -10.45
C PRO A 28 13.18 25.50 -10.85
N GLU A 29 13.19 25.10 -12.12
CA GLU A 29 12.58 23.85 -12.59
C GLU A 29 13.34 22.63 -12.07
N LEU A 30 14.69 22.66 -12.16
CA LEU A 30 15.56 21.63 -11.59
C LEU A 30 15.42 21.58 -10.06
N GLN A 31 15.36 22.74 -9.40
CA GLN A 31 15.11 22.80 -7.96
C GLN A 31 13.75 22.19 -7.61
N ALA A 32 12.68 22.54 -8.33
CA ALA A 32 11.35 21.96 -8.12
C ALA A 32 11.37 20.45 -8.32
N ALA A 33 11.95 19.94 -9.42
CA ALA A 33 12.03 18.51 -9.71
C ALA A 33 12.82 17.69 -8.68
N LEU A 34 13.84 18.27 -8.05
CA LEU A 34 14.67 17.62 -7.01
C LEU A 34 14.14 17.81 -5.59
N THR A 35 13.29 18.83 -5.35
CA THR A 35 12.64 19.09 -4.05
C THR A 35 11.20 18.61 -3.98
N THR A 36 10.59 18.23 -5.11
CA THR A 36 9.55 17.21 -5.12
C THR A 36 10.17 15.90 -4.67
N GLU A 37 10.22 15.72 -3.35
CA GLU A 37 9.99 14.45 -2.66
C GLU A 37 8.78 13.79 -3.33
N GLY A 38 9.03 13.03 -4.40
CA GLY A 38 8.04 12.72 -5.43
C GLY A 38 6.89 11.93 -4.83
N ILE A 39 5.79 12.63 -4.51
CA ILE A 39 4.63 12.24 -3.70
C ILE A 39 4.74 10.78 -3.27
N SER A 40 5.50 10.53 -2.20
CA SER A 40 5.85 9.17 -1.79
C SER A 40 4.55 8.37 -1.67
N PRO A 41 4.26 7.42 -2.58
CA PRO A 41 2.88 6.98 -2.75
C PRO A 41 2.46 6.28 -1.48
N GLU A 42 1.44 6.81 -0.80
CA GLU A 42 1.10 6.40 0.56
C GLU A 42 0.95 4.87 0.64
N LEU A 43 1.95 4.23 1.27
CA LEU A 43 1.99 2.78 1.42
C LEU A 43 0.80 2.35 2.28
N ARG A 44 -0.14 1.62 1.67
CA ARG A 44 -1.31 1.09 2.39
C ARG A 44 -0.99 -0.31 2.90
N ALA A 45 -1.48 -0.63 4.09
CA ALA A 45 -1.45 -2.00 4.59
C ALA A 45 -2.56 -2.83 3.94
N CYS A 46 -2.24 -4.03 3.46
CA CYS A 46 -3.24 -4.95 2.92
C CYS A 46 -4.17 -5.47 4.02
N ALA A 47 -5.48 -5.34 3.84
CA ALA A 47 -6.50 -5.78 4.81
C ALA A 47 -6.57 -7.31 5.07
N VAL A 48 -5.72 -8.10 4.40
CA VAL A 48 -5.67 -9.58 4.52
C VAL A 48 -4.34 -10.03 5.13
N CYS A 49 -3.21 -9.63 4.55
CA CYS A 49 -1.88 -10.06 4.99
C CYS A 49 -1.07 -8.99 5.73
N GLY A 50 -1.62 -7.79 5.97
CA GLY A 50 -0.97 -6.68 6.68
C GLY A 50 0.19 -5.99 5.94
N LYS A 51 0.72 -6.59 4.87
CA LYS A 51 1.88 -6.07 4.12
C LYS A 51 1.60 -4.69 3.53
N ALA A 52 2.57 -3.79 3.65
CA ALA A 52 2.58 -2.51 2.96
C ALA A 52 2.70 -2.72 1.44
N PHE A 53 1.92 -2.00 0.65
CA PHE A 53 1.97 -1.98 -0.81
C PHE A 53 1.67 -0.58 -1.35
N LEU A 54 2.20 -0.28 -2.55
CA LEU A 54 1.88 0.95 -3.28
C LEU A 54 0.52 0.76 -3.97
N PRO A 55 -0.52 1.54 -3.62
CA PRO A 55 -1.86 1.31 -4.14
C PRO A 55 -2.06 1.94 -5.53
N GLU A 56 -2.47 1.15 -6.50
CA GLU A 56 -2.96 1.67 -7.78
C GLU A 56 -4.40 2.20 -7.59
N GLY A 57 -4.51 3.51 -7.35
CA GLY A 57 -5.78 4.23 -7.17
C GLY A 57 -6.57 3.80 -5.93
N ARG A 58 -7.69 3.10 -6.13
CA ARG A 58 -8.59 2.63 -5.05
C ARG A 58 -8.33 1.17 -4.63
N GLN A 59 -7.13 0.66 -4.90
CA GLN A 59 -6.70 -0.68 -4.48
C GLN A 59 -6.62 -0.79 -2.94
N ALA A 60 -7.15 -1.89 -2.40
CA ALA A 60 -7.19 -2.20 -0.95
C ALA A 60 -6.43 -3.50 -0.57
N TYR A 61 -5.92 -4.22 -1.57
CA TYR A 61 -5.22 -5.50 -1.40
C TYR A 61 -3.95 -5.49 -2.25
N CYS A 62 -2.84 -6.02 -1.70
CA CYS A 62 -1.56 -6.07 -2.39
C CYS A 62 -1.50 -7.07 -3.56
N SER A 63 -2.50 -7.93 -3.71
CA SER A 63 -2.56 -8.97 -4.76
C SER A 63 -3.98 -9.51 -4.97
N ASP A 64 -4.23 -10.08 -6.15
CA ASP A 64 -5.49 -10.79 -6.42
C ASP A 64 -5.68 -12.03 -5.52
N ALA A 65 -4.59 -12.64 -5.03
CA ALA A 65 -4.67 -13.73 -4.05
C ALA A 65 -5.33 -13.27 -2.74
N CYS A 66 -4.88 -12.14 -2.17
CA CYS A 66 -5.51 -11.54 -0.99
C CYS A 66 -6.97 -11.14 -1.26
N LYS A 67 -7.25 -10.52 -2.41
CA LYS A 67 -8.62 -10.15 -2.83
C LYS A 67 -9.55 -11.37 -2.95
N ALA A 68 -9.06 -12.49 -3.48
CA ALA A 68 -9.81 -13.74 -3.58
C ALA A 68 -10.04 -14.38 -2.20
N GLU A 69 -9.05 -14.36 -1.30
CA GLU A 69 -9.20 -14.82 0.07
C GLU A 69 -10.26 -14.03 0.84
N GLU A 70 -10.23 -12.70 0.74
CA GLU A 70 -11.21 -11.83 1.38
C GLU A 70 -12.64 -12.07 0.87
N ASN A 71 -12.79 -12.27 -0.44
CA ASN A 71 -14.07 -12.62 -1.05
C ASN A 71 -14.59 -13.99 -0.55
N ARG A 72 -13.70 -14.99 -0.37
CA ARG A 72 -14.07 -16.28 0.23
C ARG A 72 -14.51 -16.11 1.69
N ARG A 73 -13.81 -15.27 2.48
CA ARG A 73 -14.15 -14.96 3.88
C ARG A 73 -15.54 -14.33 3.98
N LYS A 74 -15.77 -13.23 3.24
CA LYS A 74 -17.07 -12.53 3.17
C LYS A 74 -18.21 -13.42 2.67
N SER A 75 -17.94 -14.29 1.70
CA SER A 75 -18.94 -15.27 1.22
C SER A 75 -19.36 -16.27 2.31
N ARG A 76 -18.38 -16.85 3.03
CA ARG A 76 -18.65 -17.75 4.17
C ARG A 76 -19.44 -17.05 5.28
N GLU A 77 -19.07 -15.82 5.63
CA GLU A 77 -19.76 -15.02 6.63
C GLU A 77 -21.20 -14.70 6.21
N ARG A 78 -21.42 -14.29 4.95
CA ARG A 78 -22.77 -14.08 4.39
C ARG A 78 -23.63 -15.34 4.50
N MET A 79 -23.08 -16.51 4.17
CA MET A 79 -23.80 -17.78 4.27
C MET A 79 -24.07 -18.19 5.72
N ARG A 80 -23.15 -17.95 6.66
CA ARG A 80 -23.39 -18.14 8.10
C ARG A 80 -24.54 -17.25 8.58
N LYS A 81 -24.47 -15.95 8.31
CA LYS A 81 -25.49 -14.97 8.69
C LYS A 81 -26.86 -15.25 8.06
N MET A 82 -26.89 -15.84 6.86
CA MET A 82 -28.12 -16.31 6.21
C MET A 82 -28.74 -17.50 6.93
N ARG A 83 -27.92 -18.45 7.43
CA ARG A 83 -28.40 -19.58 8.26
C ARG A 83 -28.89 -19.10 9.63
N GLU A 84 -28.15 -18.20 10.29
CA GLU A 84 -28.54 -17.60 11.58
C GLU A 84 -29.87 -16.84 11.48
N LYS A 85 -30.09 -16.09 10.39
CA LYS A 85 -31.34 -15.35 10.13
C LYS A 85 -32.52 -16.24 9.69
N ARG A 86 -32.28 -17.52 9.37
CA ARG A 86 -33.31 -18.48 9.00
C ARG A 86 -33.19 -19.73 9.88
N PRO A 87 -33.65 -19.67 11.15
CA PRO A 87 -33.77 -20.83 12.03
C PRO A 87 -34.91 -21.74 11.52
N GLY A 88 -34.64 -22.49 10.45
CA GLY A 88 -35.67 -23.22 9.69
C GLY A 88 -35.17 -23.63 8.31
N GLY A 89 -34.38 -24.71 8.30
CA GLY A 89 -33.75 -25.26 7.10
C GLY A 89 -33.28 -26.70 7.28
N CYS A 90 -33.91 -27.46 8.18
CA CYS A 90 -33.89 -28.91 8.12
C CYS A 90 -34.73 -29.31 6.90
N TYR A 91 -34.09 -29.85 5.87
CA TYR A 91 -34.79 -30.82 5.02
C TYR A 91 -34.90 -32.07 5.87
N ASP A 92 -36.11 -32.38 6.32
CA ASP A 92 -36.36 -33.62 7.04
C ASP A 92 -36.00 -34.77 6.11
N LEU A 93 -34.90 -35.48 6.41
CA LEU A 93 -34.52 -36.67 5.66
C LEU A 93 -35.67 -37.68 5.84
N PRO A 94 -36.25 -38.21 4.74
CA PRO A 94 -37.29 -39.22 4.85
C PRO A 94 -36.80 -40.38 5.72
N LEU A 95 -37.60 -40.79 6.71
CA LEU A 95 -37.24 -41.92 7.55
C LEU A 95 -36.99 -43.16 6.67
N PRO A 96 -35.97 -43.98 6.98
CA PRO A 96 -35.77 -45.25 6.29
C PRO A 96 -37.04 -46.09 6.35
N LYS A 97 -37.48 -46.61 5.19
CA LYS A 97 -38.57 -47.59 5.15
C LYS A 97 -38.03 -48.93 5.65
N ALA A 98 -38.79 -49.56 6.55
CA ALA A 98 -38.59 -50.93 7.00
C ALA A 98 -39.05 -51.95 5.94
#